data_AF-A0A023GEP9-F1
#
_entry.id   AF-A0A023GEP9-F1
#
_cell.length_a   1.000
_cell.length_b   1.000
_cell.length_c   1.000
_cell.angle_alpha   90.00
_cell.angle_beta   90.00
_cell.angle_gamma   90.00
#
_symmetry.space_group_name_H-M   'P 1'
#
loop_
_entity.id
_entity.type
_entity.pdbx_description
1 polymer ?
#
loop_
_entity_poly.entity_id
_entity_poly.type
_entity_poly.pdbx_seq_one_letter_code
_entity_poly.pdbx_strand_id
1 'polypeptide(L)'
;TFTTSRALPPAVKAPRANSLGESSVLLEWQPVKPVGDDPISYVVQLQHSGSSEFSVVYRGRDTSCTLSNLVPRGAFHWARVAAVRHCPQSPELLCGPYGPATSFQLSAPSVPASEPASESAAARTTSWTLGDQHWAGLLVGGFTLAAVLVAVLLQELVSWTQ
;
A
#
# COMPACT_ATOMS: atom_id res chain seq x y z
N THR A 1 22.24 33.00 -19.70
CA THR A 1 22.21 32.32 -18.39
C THR A 1 21.44 31.03 -18.56
N PHE A 2 22.05 29.86 -18.37
CA PHE A 2 21.33 28.57 -18.39
C PHE A 2 20.82 28.28 -16.98
N THR A 3 19.52 28.07 -16.82
CA THR A 3 18.91 27.64 -15.55
C THR A 3 18.36 26.22 -15.73
N THR A 4 18.92 25.26 -15.01
CA THR A 4 18.41 23.88 -14.99
C THR A 4 17.44 23.76 -13.82
N SER A 5 16.24 23.23 -14.07
CA SER A 5 15.23 22.99 -13.03
C SER A 5 15.79 22.09 -11.92
N ARG A 6 15.49 22.43 -10.67
CA ARG A 6 16.00 21.73 -9.49
C ARG A 6 15.33 20.36 -9.36
N ALA A 7 16.13 19.30 -9.22
CA ALA A 7 15.63 17.94 -9.16
C ALA A 7 14.84 17.64 -7.86
N LEU A 8 13.74 16.93 -8.00
CA LEU A 8 12.94 16.40 -6.89
C LEU A 8 13.68 15.24 -6.16
N PRO A 9 13.40 15.02 -4.87
CA PRO A 9 13.86 13.81 -4.17
C PRO A 9 13.38 12.52 -4.83
N PRO A 10 14.14 11.42 -4.74
CA PRO A 10 13.67 10.11 -5.18
C PRO A 10 12.54 9.59 -4.28
N ALA A 11 11.76 8.64 -4.81
CA ALA A 11 10.72 7.95 -4.04
C ALA A 11 11.32 7.18 -2.85
N VAL A 12 10.66 7.25 -1.71
CA VAL A 12 11.01 6.45 -0.53
C VAL A 12 10.60 4.99 -0.80
N LYS A 13 11.35 4.02 -0.28
CA LYS A 13 10.92 2.62 -0.31
C LYS A 13 9.68 2.42 0.57
N ALA A 14 8.98 1.30 0.36
CA ALA A 14 7.85 0.91 1.21
C ALA A 14 8.27 0.94 2.70
N PRO A 15 7.52 1.66 3.58
CA PRO A 15 7.81 1.67 5.01
C PRO A 15 7.59 0.29 5.64
N ARG A 16 8.16 0.06 6.81
CA ARG A 16 7.89 -1.09 7.69
C ARG A 16 6.88 -0.66 8.73
N ALA A 17 5.87 -1.48 8.96
CA ALA A 17 4.83 -1.25 9.96
C ALA A 17 4.94 -2.30 11.06
N ASN A 18 5.20 -1.86 12.29
CA ASN A 18 5.32 -2.72 13.47
C ASN A 18 4.21 -2.36 14.45
N SER A 19 3.33 -3.30 14.80
CA SER A 19 2.25 -3.08 15.76
C SER A 19 2.78 -2.81 17.17
N LEU A 20 2.37 -1.70 17.79
CA LEU A 20 2.76 -1.32 19.15
C LEU A 20 1.65 -1.53 20.19
N GLY A 21 0.45 -1.92 19.76
CA GLY A 21 -0.70 -2.15 20.62
C GLY A 21 -1.98 -2.34 19.81
N GLU A 22 -3.13 -2.12 20.44
CA GLU A 22 -4.45 -2.35 19.83
C GLU A 22 -4.88 -1.27 18.82
N SER A 23 -4.33 -0.06 18.92
CA SER A 23 -4.70 1.10 18.09
C SER A 23 -3.51 1.91 17.57
N SER A 24 -2.29 1.36 17.70
CA SER A 24 -1.05 2.06 17.34
C SER A 24 -0.06 1.17 16.57
N VAL A 25 0.65 1.81 15.64
CA VAL A 25 1.66 1.18 14.79
C VAL A 25 2.86 2.11 14.69
N LEU A 26 4.06 1.57 14.92
CA LEU A 26 5.30 2.21 14.56
C LEU A 26 5.55 2.03 13.06
N LEU A 27 5.62 3.14 12.34
CA LEU A 27 5.98 3.17 10.93
C LEU A 27 7.43 3.62 10.81
N GLU A 28 8.27 2.84 10.12
CA GLU A 28 9.69 3.12 9.91
C GLU A 28 10.04 3.08 8.42
N TRP A 29 10.93 3.93 7.94
CA TRP A 29 11.34 3.93 6.53
C TRP A 29 12.83 4.20 6.37
N GLN A 30 13.39 3.80 5.23
CA GLN A 30 14.79 4.09 4.93
C GLN A 30 14.96 5.55 4.52
N PRO A 31 15.97 6.27 5.06
CA PRO A 31 16.25 7.61 4.62
C PRO A 31 16.69 7.63 3.15
N VAL A 32 16.28 8.67 2.42
CA VAL A 32 16.75 8.89 1.05
C VAL A 32 18.06 9.66 1.07
N LYS A 33 18.90 9.42 0.06
CA LYS A 33 20.11 10.22 -0.14
C LYS A 33 19.70 11.67 -0.47
N PRO A 34 20.27 12.67 0.21
CA PRO A 34 20.06 14.08 -0.14
C PRO A 34 20.46 14.35 -1.59
N VAL A 35 19.75 15.25 -2.25
CA VAL A 35 20.11 15.73 -3.59
C VAL A 35 21.04 16.93 -3.43
N GLY A 36 22.35 16.66 -3.42
CA GLY A 36 23.36 17.65 -3.03
C GLY A 36 23.46 17.75 -1.51
N ASP A 37 23.47 18.98 -0.98
CA ASP A 37 23.59 19.28 0.47
C ASP A 37 22.27 19.83 1.08
N ASP A 38 21.18 19.73 0.32
CA ASP A 38 19.88 20.25 0.76
C ASP A 38 19.24 19.30 1.78
N PRO A 39 18.79 19.81 2.94
CA PRO A 39 18.18 18.98 3.98
C PRO A 39 16.89 18.31 3.50
N ILE A 40 16.64 17.10 3.99
CA ILE A 40 15.46 16.30 3.68
C ILE A 40 14.55 16.18 4.90
N SER A 41 13.25 16.29 4.68
CA SER A 41 12.20 15.84 5.60
C SER A 41 11.28 14.84 4.92
N TYR A 42 10.31 14.31 5.65
CA TYR A 42 9.38 13.29 5.18
C TYR A 42 7.95 13.72 5.46
N VAL A 43 7.05 13.27 4.58
CA VAL A 43 5.61 13.37 4.74
C VAL A 43 5.03 11.97 4.69
N VAL A 44 4.27 11.60 5.71
CA VAL A 44 3.58 10.31 5.76
C VAL A 44 2.10 10.54 5.53
N GLN A 45 1.53 9.72 4.66
CA GLN A 45 0.10 9.64 4.45
C GLN A 45 -0.44 8.29 4.90
N LEU A 46 -1.64 8.31 5.45
CA LEU A 46 -2.38 7.14 5.91
C LEU A 46 -3.76 7.10 5.26
N GLN A 47 -4.12 5.94 4.74
CA GLN A 47 -5.47 5.60 4.31
C GLN A 47 -6.06 4.62 5.32
N HIS A 48 -7.18 5.02 5.93
CA HIS A 48 -7.90 4.16 6.86
C HIS A 48 -8.71 3.11 6.12
N SER A 49 -8.96 1.97 6.77
CA SER A 49 -9.90 0.96 6.24
C SER A 49 -11.26 1.58 5.95
N GLY A 50 -11.77 1.36 4.74
CA GLY A 50 -13.03 1.94 4.27
C GLY A 50 -12.94 3.37 3.73
N SER A 51 -11.79 4.04 3.86
CA SER A 51 -11.48 5.27 3.14
C SER A 51 -10.85 4.95 1.79
N SER A 52 -11.18 5.73 0.76
CA SER A 52 -10.42 5.75 -0.51
C SER A 52 -9.34 6.85 -0.53
N GLU A 53 -9.35 7.74 0.46
CA GLU A 53 -8.47 8.90 0.53
C GLU A 53 -7.30 8.70 1.50
N PHE A 54 -6.13 9.19 1.09
CA PHE A 54 -4.93 9.31 1.91
C PHE A 54 -4.86 10.69 2.59
N SER A 55 -4.80 10.71 3.92
CA SER A 55 -4.61 11.95 4.70
C SER A 55 -3.18 12.03 5.25
N VAL A 56 -2.65 13.25 5.37
CA VAL A 56 -1.30 13.46 5.93
C VAL A 56 -1.35 13.36 7.44
N VAL A 57 -0.54 12.47 8.01
CA VAL A 57 -0.51 12.17 9.45
C VAL A 57 0.82 12.53 10.11
N TYR A 58 1.89 12.73 9.33
CA TYR A 58 3.18 13.16 9.86
C TYR A 58 3.93 14.04 8.86
N ARG A 59 4.64 15.04 9.40
CA ARG A 59 5.66 15.84 8.70
C ARG A 59 6.84 16.04 9.64
N GLY A 60 8.04 15.68 9.22
CA GLY A 60 9.22 15.83 10.07
C GLY A 60 10.48 15.20 9.46
N ARG A 61 11.61 15.29 10.16
CA ARG A 61 12.91 14.79 9.65
C ARG A 61 13.20 13.35 10.05
N ASP A 62 12.45 12.83 11.01
CA ASP A 62 12.68 11.48 11.51
C ASP A 62 12.32 10.45 10.45
N THR A 63 12.89 9.27 10.60
CA THR A 63 12.66 8.12 9.71
C THR A 63 11.68 7.11 10.32
N SER A 64 11.00 7.53 11.38
CA SER A 64 10.00 6.75 12.08
C SER A 64 8.91 7.66 12.64
N CYS A 65 7.66 7.20 12.65
CA CYS A 65 6.58 7.85 13.38
C CYS A 65 5.59 6.84 13.91
N THR A 66 4.92 7.19 15.02
CA THR A 66 3.84 6.37 15.56
C THR A 66 2.50 6.85 14.99
N LEU A 67 1.81 5.95 14.31
CA LEU A 67 0.43 6.14 13.89
C LEU A 67 -0.49 5.70 15.03
N SER A 68 -1.41 6.57 15.45
CA SER A 68 -2.36 6.33 16.54
C SER A 68 -3.80 6.48 16.06
N ASN A 69 -4.76 6.15 16.93
CA ASN A 69 -6.21 6.22 16.63
C ASN A 69 -6.63 5.35 15.45
N LEU A 70 -5.92 4.23 15.26
CA LEU A 70 -6.25 3.26 14.23
C LEU A 70 -7.38 2.35 14.68
N VAL A 71 -8.14 1.80 13.74
CA VAL A 71 -9.34 0.99 14.04
C VAL A 71 -8.93 -0.42 14.49
N PRO A 72 -9.23 -0.86 15.74
CA PRO A 72 -8.70 -2.11 16.32
C PRO A 72 -9.25 -3.44 15.78
N ARG A 73 -9.82 -3.51 14.57
CA ARG A 73 -10.71 -4.63 14.19
C ARG A 73 -10.43 -5.22 12.82
N GLY A 74 -9.32 -5.94 12.66
CA GLY A 74 -9.04 -6.67 11.42
C GLY A 74 -9.00 -5.78 10.17
N ALA A 75 -8.92 -4.47 10.38
CA ALA A 75 -9.13 -3.46 9.37
C ALA A 75 -7.79 -3.18 8.69
N PHE A 76 -7.77 -3.22 7.37
CA PHE A 76 -6.55 -2.94 6.61
C PHE A 76 -6.35 -1.44 6.46
N HIS A 77 -5.17 -0.99 6.86
CA HIS A 77 -4.72 0.39 6.68
C HIS A 77 -3.54 0.41 5.73
N TRP A 78 -3.36 1.52 4.99
CA TRP A 78 -2.24 1.70 4.08
C TRP A 78 -1.48 2.96 4.42
N ALA A 79 -0.15 2.86 4.55
CA ALA A 79 0.72 4.01 4.75
C ALA A 79 1.74 4.15 3.61
N ARG A 80 1.99 5.39 3.18
CA ARG A 80 3.01 5.72 2.17
C ARG A 80 3.79 6.96 2.59
N VAL A 81 5.02 7.07 2.12
CA VAL A 81 5.96 8.13 2.52
C VAL A 81 6.51 8.84 1.28
N ALA A 82 6.63 10.16 1.36
CA ALA A 82 7.34 10.98 0.39
C ALA A 82 8.48 11.74 1.08
N ALA A 83 9.58 11.94 0.37
CA ALA A 83 10.67 12.81 0.81
C ALA A 83 10.44 14.24 0.31
N VAL A 84 10.81 15.21 1.13
CA VAL A 84 10.69 16.64 0.83
C VAL A 84 12.06 17.27 0.98
N ARG A 85 12.53 17.90 -0.09
CA ARG A 85 13.78 18.64 -0.11
C ARG A 85 13.54 20.10 0.23
N HIS A 86 14.36 20.60 1.14
CA HIS A 86 14.37 21.98 1.60
C HIS A 86 15.53 22.71 0.94
N CYS A 87 15.23 23.69 0.10
CA CYS A 87 16.25 24.43 -0.62
C CYS A 87 16.64 25.66 0.20
N PRO A 88 17.90 25.85 0.63
CA PRO A 88 18.28 27.07 1.36
C PRO A 88 18.14 28.35 0.53
N GLN A 89 18.22 28.20 -0.80
CA GLN A 89 18.21 29.29 -1.77
C GLN A 89 16.80 29.63 -2.29
N SER A 90 15.77 28.89 -1.90
CA SER A 90 14.38 29.13 -2.30
C SER A 90 13.43 28.65 -1.21
N PRO A 91 12.40 29.43 -0.83
CA PRO A 91 11.38 28.96 0.12
C PRO A 91 10.52 27.80 -0.42
N GLU A 92 10.68 27.44 -1.70
CA GLU A 92 9.94 26.36 -2.33
C GLU A 92 10.38 24.97 -1.80
N LEU A 93 9.40 24.22 -1.30
CA LEU A 93 9.56 22.84 -0.85
C LEU A 93 9.36 21.88 -2.02
N LEU A 94 10.40 21.11 -2.33
CA LEU A 94 10.35 20.14 -3.42
C LEU A 94 9.94 18.77 -2.89
N CYS A 95 8.65 18.47 -2.99
CA CYS A 95 8.10 17.17 -2.61
C CYS A 95 8.35 16.14 -3.73
N GLY A 96 9.03 15.05 -3.39
CA GLY A 96 9.18 13.90 -4.28
C GLY A 96 7.89 13.09 -4.40
N PRO A 97 7.85 12.11 -5.31
CA PRO A 97 6.72 11.18 -5.41
C PRO A 97 6.59 10.35 -4.13
N TYR A 98 5.35 9.97 -3.80
CA TYR A 98 5.10 8.99 -2.75
C TYR A 98 5.63 7.62 -3.18
N GLY A 99 6.29 6.95 -2.24
CA GLY A 99 6.70 5.55 -2.38
C GLY A 99 5.51 4.59 -2.41
N PRO A 100 5.78 3.29 -2.62
CA PRO A 100 4.76 2.25 -2.51
C PRO A 100 4.10 2.25 -1.14
N ALA A 101 2.78 2.03 -1.10
CA ALA A 101 2.05 1.91 0.14
C ALA A 101 2.28 0.55 0.79
N THR A 102 2.44 0.54 2.11
CA THR A 102 2.51 -0.69 2.92
C THR A 102 1.16 -0.90 3.60
N SER A 103 0.59 -2.08 3.43
CA SER A 103 -0.61 -2.49 4.14
C SER A 103 -0.26 -3.09 5.50
N PHE A 104 -1.10 -2.83 6.50
CA PHE A 104 -0.97 -3.44 7.83
C PHE A 104 -2.35 -3.55 8.49
N GLN A 105 -2.43 -4.44 9.48
CA GLN A 105 -3.62 -4.70 10.27
C GLN A 105 -3.24 -4.71 11.75
N LEU A 106 -4.08 -4.15 12.61
CA LEU A 106 -3.89 -4.28 14.07
C LEU A 106 -4.38 -5.63 14.54
N SER A 107 -3.56 -6.29 15.37
CA SER A 107 -3.95 -7.50 16.07
C SER A 107 -4.97 -7.16 17.14
N ALA A 108 -6.03 -7.96 17.25
CA ALA A 108 -6.93 -7.87 18.39
C ALA A 108 -6.16 -8.19 19.69
N PRO A 109 -6.52 -7.61 20.85
CA PRO A 109 -5.92 -8.00 22.11
C PRO A 109 -6.20 -9.47 22.38
N SER A 110 -5.14 -10.26 22.43
CA SER A 110 -5.19 -11.61 22.99
C SER A 110 -5.41 -11.48 24.48
N VAL A 111 -6.61 -11.79 24.96
CA VAL A 111 -6.86 -12.06 26.38
C VAL A 111 -5.87 -13.16 26.81
N PRO A 112 -5.06 -12.96 27.87
CA PRO A 112 -4.14 -13.99 28.33
C PRO A 112 -4.93 -15.09 29.05
N ALA A 113 -5.37 -16.11 28.32
CA ALA A 113 -5.69 -17.39 28.92
C ALA A 113 -4.36 -18.10 29.21
N SER A 114 -4.16 -18.44 30.48
CA SER A 114 -2.98 -19.05 31.06
C SER A 114 -2.49 -20.29 30.26
N GLU A 115 -1.18 -20.29 29.98
CA GLU A 115 -0.18 -21.33 29.63
C GLU A 115 -0.53 -22.84 29.65
N PRO A 116 0.30 -23.77 29.05
CA PRO A 116 1.70 -23.60 28.66
C PRO A 116 2.10 -24.11 27.25
N ALA A 117 3.36 -23.82 26.93
CA ALA A 117 4.16 -24.19 25.77
C ALA A 117 3.83 -25.52 25.07
N SER A 118 3.77 -25.46 23.73
CA SER A 118 4.33 -26.51 22.89
C SER A 118 4.95 -25.87 21.64
N GLU A 119 6.27 -25.96 21.57
CA GLU A 119 7.05 -25.85 20.35
C GLU A 119 6.44 -26.75 19.27
N SER A 120 6.07 -26.18 18.13
CA SER A 120 6.14 -26.89 16.85
C SER A 120 6.40 -25.89 15.75
N ALA A 121 7.61 -26.02 15.21
CA ALA A 121 8.03 -25.40 13.98
C ALA A 121 7.06 -25.66 12.82
N ALA A 122 7.13 -24.72 11.87
CA ALA A 122 6.81 -24.89 10.46
C ALA A 122 5.35 -25.15 10.07
N ALA A 123 4.91 -24.19 9.27
CA ALA A 123 4.17 -24.40 8.03
C ALA A 123 2.64 -24.30 8.10
N ARG A 124 2.16 -23.46 7.18
CA ARG A 124 0.83 -23.45 6.58
C ARG A 124 -0.25 -22.74 7.40
N THR A 125 -0.21 -21.42 7.32
CA THR A 125 -1.44 -20.70 6.95
C THR A 125 -1.16 -20.01 5.63
N THR A 126 -1.61 -20.68 4.57
CA THR A 126 -1.80 -20.15 3.24
C THR A 126 -2.24 -18.70 3.31
N SER A 127 -1.32 -17.80 2.99
CA SER A 127 -1.64 -16.45 2.59
C SER A 127 -2.46 -16.56 1.31
N TRP A 128 -3.78 -16.68 1.44
CA TRP A 128 -4.68 -16.41 0.34
C TRP A 128 -4.60 -14.93 0.07
N THR A 129 -3.62 -14.55 -0.74
CA THR A 129 -3.64 -13.34 -1.56
C THR A 129 -4.70 -13.54 -2.65
N LEU A 130 -5.96 -13.70 -2.22
CA LEU A 130 -7.14 -13.90 -3.06
C LEU A 130 -7.70 -12.53 -3.46
N GLY A 131 -6.84 -11.70 -4.05
CA GLY A 131 -7.21 -10.41 -4.61
C GLY A 131 -6.92 -10.43 -6.09
N ASP A 132 -7.93 -10.20 -6.91
CA ASP A 132 -7.87 -9.93 -8.35
C ASP A 132 -7.71 -11.13 -9.33
N GLN A 133 -6.74 -12.04 -9.11
CA GLN A 133 -6.40 -13.04 -10.13
C GLN A 133 -7.48 -14.11 -10.41
N HIS A 134 -8.27 -14.50 -9.40
CA HIS A 134 -9.33 -15.50 -9.60
C HIS A 134 -10.59 -14.94 -10.29
N TRP A 135 -10.94 -13.67 -10.03
CA TRP A 135 -12.13 -13.05 -10.64
C TRP A 135 -11.92 -12.75 -12.12
N ALA A 136 -10.70 -12.33 -12.50
CA ALA A 136 -10.33 -12.12 -13.90
C ALA A 136 -10.42 -13.43 -14.71
N GLY A 137 -9.97 -14.56 -14.16
CA GLY A 137 -10.08 -15.87 -14.81
C GLY A 137 -11.54 -16.27 -15.09
N LEU A 138 -12.45 -16.02 -14.14
CA LEU A 138 -13.88 -16.28 -14.32
C LEU A 138 -14.51 -15.39 -15.40
N LEU A 139 -14.13 -14.11 -15.47
CA LEU A 139 -14.60 -13.19 -16.50
C LEU A 139 -14.14 -13.59 -17.91
N VAL A 140 -12.86 -13.92 -18.07
CA VAL A 140 -12.30 -14.33 -19.39
C VAL A 140 -12.87 -15.68 -19.83
N GLY A 141 -12.97 -16.65 -18.92
CA GLY A 141 -13.59 -17.95 -19.19
C GLY A 141 -15.07 -17.83 -19.57
N GLY A 142 -15.83 -16.99 -18.85
CA GLY A 142 -17.24 -16.75 -19.16
C GLY A 142 -17.46 -16.08 -20.52
N PHE A 143 -16.67 -15.04 -20.85
CA PHE A 143 -16.80 -14.32 -22.11
C PHE A 143 -16.44 -15.19 -23.32
N THR A 144 -15.37 -15.98 -23.22
CA THR A 144 -14.96 -16.90 -24.29
C THR A 144 -16.02 -17.97 -24.57
N LEU A 145 -16.60 -18.58 -23.53
CA LEU A 145 -17.68 -19.57 -23.70
C LEU A 145 -18.94 -18.94 -24.29
N ALA A 146 -19.34 -17.75 -23.83
CA ALA A 146 -20.50 -17.03 -24.36
C ALA A 146 -20.31 -16.65 -25.84
N ALA A 147 -19.12 -16.19 -26.24
CA ALA A 147 -18.80 -15.86 -27.62
C ALA A 147 -18.89 -17.09 -28.54
N VAL A 148 -18.37 -18.25 -28.10
CA VAL A 148 -18.48 -19.51 -28.86
C VAL A 148 -19.94 -19.95 -28.99
N LEU A 149 -20.73 -19.87 -27.91
CA LEU A 149 -22.15 -20.19 -27.96
C LEU A 149 -22.93 -19.28 -28.92
N VAL A 150 -22.68 -17.97 -28.88
CA VAL A 150 -23.29 -17.02 -29.81
C VAL A 150 -22.87 -17.33 -31.25
N ALA A 151 -21.60 -17.64 -31.50
CA ALA A 151 -21.13 -18.01 -32.83
C ALA A 151 -21.86 -19.26 -33.37
N VAL A 152 -22.04 -20.30 -32.54
CA VAL A 152 -22.78 -21.51 -32.92
C VAL A 152 -24.25 -21.20 -33.19
N LEU A 153 -24.91 -20.41 -32.34
CA LEU A 153 -26.31 -20.01 -32.55
C LEU A 153 -26.50 -19.20 -33.84
N LEU A 154 -25.56 -18.32 -34.16
CA LEU A 154 -25.56 -17.57 -35.43
C LEU A 154 -25.35 -18.51 -36.63
N GLN A 155 -24.47 -19.50 -36.53
CA GLN A 155 -24.26 -20.51 -37.58
C GLN A 155 -25.52 -21.35 -37.81
N GLU A 156 -26.17 -21.81 -36.74
CA GLU A 156 -27.44 -22.54 -36.81
C GLU A 156 -28.54 -21.67 -37.45
N LEU A 157 -28.66 -20.40 -37.04
CA LEU A 157 -29.68 -19.50 -37.57
C LEU A 157 -29.46 -19.20 -39.07
N VAL A 158 -28.21 -18.99 -39.49
CA VAL A 158 -27.86 -18.83 -40.92
C VAL A 158 -28.17 -20.10 -41.69
N SER A 159 -27.81 -21.27 -41.16
CA SER A 159 -28.08 -22.56 -41.81
C SER A 159 -29.56 -22.87 -41.97
N TRP A 160 -30.40 -22.36 -41.06
CA TRP A 160 -31.86 -22.51 -41.12
C TRP A 160 -32.51 -21.58 -42.15
N THR A 161 -31.85 -20.48 -42.51
CA THR A 161 -32.36 -19.47 -43.46
C THR A 161 -31.89 -19.68 -44.90
N GLN A 162 -31.02 -20.68 -45.15
CA GLN A 162 -30.57 -21.10 -46.48
C GLN A 162 -31.29 -22.39 -46.88
#